data_AF-A0A059Y804-F1
#
_entry.id   AF-A0A059Y804-F1
#
_cell.length_a   1.000
_cell.length_b   1.000
_cell.length_c   1.000
_cell.angle_alpha   90.00
_cell.angle_beta   90.00
_cell.angle_gamma   90.00
#
_symmetry.space_group_name_H-M   'P 1'
#
loop_
_entity.id
_entity.type
_entity.pdbx_description
1 polymer ?
#
loop_
_entity_poly.entity_id
_entity_poly.type
_entity_poly.pdbx_seq_one_letter_code
_entity_poly.pdbx_strand_id
1 'polypeptide(L)'
;MQMIIKTTAIEVLRELQKLLESENINYSLGLSNYYEYKNKPELFLINDIEVCLWHKDFYFLLKKYPNHFILPENLPFKSLAPYYKFQGSSIKINIIVGTSDEKINYWYKFRNYKRLIYWGNSKKHWFYYFLGHRTQRVYLHDLVNDLVVERYTKFIILNSEIDKFKAFDNLNFNKRFFVTEKGITIPFFEPFRSL
;
A
#
# COMPACT_ATOMS: atom_id res chain seq x y z
N MET A 1 -16.75 28.72 15.43
CA MET A 1 -16.63 27.71 14.36
C MET A 1 -15.14 27.56 14.07
N GLN A 2 -14.48 26.51 14.61
CA GLN A 2 -13.06 26.29 14.37
C GLN A 2 -12.88 25.86 12.91
N MET A 3 -12.14 26.65 12.14
CA MET A 3 -11.72 26.30 10.80
C MET A 3 -10.75 25.13 10.93
N ILE A 4 -11.20 23.91 10.62
CA ILE A 4 -10.31 22.74 10.54
C ILE A 4 -9.43 22.98 9.32
N ILE A 5 -8.19 23.41 9.53
CA ILE A 5 -7.19 23.45 8.47
C ILE A 5 -6.99 22.01 8.00
N LYS A 6 -7.45 21.71 6.78
CA LYS A 6 -7.29 20.39 6.19
C LYS A 6 -5.83 20.25 5.76
N THR A 7 -5.06 19.48 6.52
CA THR A 7 -3.68 19.13 6.18
C THR A 7 -3.66 18.50 4.78
N THR A 8 -2.82 19.03 3.91
CA THR A 8 -2.67 18.57 2.52
C THR A 8 -2.02 17.19 2.48
N ALA A 9 -2.26 16.41 1.41
CA ALA A 9 -1.61 15.10 1.24
C ALA A 9 -0.07 15.21 1.29
N ILE A 10 0.46 16.31 0.75
CA ILE A 10 1.88 16.68 0.76
C ILE A 10 2.43 16.86 2.18
N GLU A 11 1.70 17.56 3.06
CA GLU A 11 2.12 17.75 4.45
C GLU A 11 2.15 16.43 5.22
N VAL A 12 1.12 15.57 5.03
CA VAL A 12 1.11 14.23 5.63
C VAL A 12 2.29 13.39 5.13
N LEU A 13 2.64 13.51 3.84
CA LEU A 13 3.78 12.81 3.26
C LEU A 13 5.09 13.30 3.89
N ARG A 14 5.29 14.61 4.06
CA ARG A 14 6.48 15.16 4.72
C ARG A 14 6.63 14.64 6.15
N GLU A 15 5.53 14.56 6.90
CA GLU A 15 5.56 14.04 8.26
C GLU A 15 5.86 12.54 8.29
N LEU A 16 5.30 11.77 7.35
CA LEU A 16 5.67 10.37 7.19
C LEU A 16 7.15 10.21 6.80
N GLN A 17 7.68 11.05 5.89
CA GLN A 17 9.09 11.03 5.49
C GLN A 17 10.02 11.25 6.68
N LYS A 18 9.76 12.27 7.51
CA LYS A 18 10.55 12.55 8.73
C LYS A 18 10.58 11.34 9.66
N LEU A 19 9.43 10.70 9.87
CA LEU A 19 9.31 9.52 10.72
C LEU A 19 10.08 8.33 10.13
N LEU A 20 9.97 8.10 8.82
CA LEU A 20 10.70 7.01 8.15
C LEU A 20 12.21 7.25 8.18
N GLU A 21 12.66 8.49 7.96
CA GLU A 21 14.05 8.90 8.09
C GLU A 21 14.58 8.70 9.50
N SER A 22 13.83 9.11 10.54
CA SER A 22 14.27 8.92 11.94
C SER A 22 14.40 7.45 12.33
N GLU A 23 13.61 6.58 11.71
CA GLU A 23 13.66 5.13 11.93
C GLU A 23 14.61 4.41 10.96
N ASN A 24 15.31 5.13 10.08
CA ASN A 24 16.15 4.56 9.02
C ASN A 24 15.40 3.56 8.11
N ILE A 25 14.12 3.82 7.84
CA ILE A 25 13.26 2.98 7.02
C ILE A 25 13.21 3.53 5.59
N ASN A 26 13.53 2.65 4.65
CA ASN A 26 13.40 2.94 3.24
C ASN A 26 11.94 2.82 2.77
N TYR A 27 11.54 3.70 1.86
CA TYR A 27 10.22 3.66 1.23
C TYR A 27 10.29 4.02 -0.25
N SER A 28 9.18 3.82 -0.94
CA SER A 28 8.91 4.29 -2.31
C SER A 28 7.48 4.77 -2.34
N LEU A 29 7.10 5.67 -3.25
CA LEU A 29 5.67 5.81 -3.55
C LEU A 29 5.14 4.58 -4.29
N GLY A 30 3.81 4.43 -4.25
CA GLY A 30 3.07 3.38 -4.91
C GLY A 30 3.09 3.48 -6.43
N LEU A 31 2.78 2.34 -7.07
CA LEU A 31 2.69 2.25 -8.53
C LEU A 31 1.61 3.18 -9.11
N SER A 32 0.50 3.37 -8.38
CA SER A 32 -0.54 4.33 -8.77
C SER A 32 -0.03 5.77 -8.83
N ASN A 33 0.81 6.18 -7.87
CA ASN A 33 1.44 7.51 -7.91
C ASN A 33 2.46 7.62 -9.04
N TYR A 34 3.18 6.54 -9.38
CA TYR A 34 4.07 6.54 -10.53
C TYR A 34 3.30 6.74 -11.84
N TYR A 35 2.16 6.06 -12.01
CA TYR A 35 1.32 6.25 -13.20
C TYR A 35 0.70 7.65 -13.27
N GLU A 36 0.36 8.26 -12.13
CA GLU A 36 -0.07 9.66 -12.09
C GLU A 36 1.07 10.59 -12.53
N TYR A 37 2.27 10.43 -11.98
CA TYR A 37 3.45 11.18 -12.40
C TYR A 37 3.72 11.05 -13.91
N LYS A 38 3.67 9.83 -14.47
CA LYS A 38 3.98 9.55 -15.88
C LYS A 38 2.92 10.09 -16.84
N ASN A 39 1.63 9.99 -16.48
CA ASN A 39 0.53 10.21 -17.42
C ASN A 39 -0.29 11.47 -17.14
N LYS A 40 -0.23 12.01 -15.93
CA LYS A 40 -1.01 13.17 -15.44
C LYS A 40 -0.17 14.00 -14.46
N PRO A 41 1.01 14.50 -14.86
CA PRO A 41 1.96 15.17 -13.97
C PRO A 41 1.35 16.38 -13.24
N GLU A 42 0.35 17.04 -13.83
CA GLU A 42 -0.37 18.16 -13.23
C GLU A 42 -1.15 17.76 -11.96
N LEU A 43 -1.58 16.50 -11.86
CA LEU A 43 -2.29 15.97 -10.70
C LEU A 43 -1.36 15.33 -9.66
N PHE A 44 -0.09 15.13 -10.01
CA PHE A 44 0.87 14.45 -9.16
C PHE A 44 1.01 15.14 -7.80
N LEU A 45 0.86 14.36 -6.72
CA LEU A 45 0.87 14.82 -5.32
C LEU A 45 -0.28 15.77 -4.93
N ILE A 46 -1.30 15.93 -5.78
CA ILE A 46 -2.55 16.62 -5.41
C ILE A 46 -3.56 15.61 -4.88
N ASN A 47 -3.61 14.44 -5.51
CA ASN A 47 -4.54 13.36 -5.19
C ASN A 47 -4.03 12.47 -4.04
N ASP A 48 -4.66 11.31 -3.89
CA ASP A 48 -4.26 10.26 -2.94
C ASP A 48 -2.78 9.87 -3.14
N ILE A 49 -2.01 9.96 -2.06
CA ILE A 49 -0.64 9.46 -1.99
C ILE A 49 -0.65 8.07 -1.37
N GLU A 50 0.10 7.15 -1.97
CA GLU A 50 0.31 5.79 -1.48
C GLU A 50 1.80 5.54 -1.30
N VAL A 51 2.20 4.92 -0.19
CA VAL A 51 3.59 4.65 0.14
C VAL A 51 3.82 3.14 0.27
N CYS A 52 4.84 2.62 -0.41
CA CYS A 52 5.27 1.24 -0.31
C CYS A 52 6.27 1.05 0.84
N LEU A 53 5.99 0.11 1.74
CA LEU A 53 6.87 -0.32 2.84
C LEU A 53 7.00 -1.85 2.87
N TRP A 54 8.14 -2.37 3.32
CA TRP A 54 8.21 -3.80 3.67
C TRP A 54 7.24 -4.09 4.81
N HIS A 55 6.63 -5.28 4.78
CA HIS A 55 5.71 -5.68 5.85
C HIS A 55 6.37 -5.63 7.25
N LYS A 56 7.64 -6.00 7.36
CA LYS A 56 8.40 -5.96 8.62
C LYS A 56 8.50 -4.53 9.17
N ASP A 57 8.85 -3.58 8.30
CA ASP A 57 8.96 -2.16 8.67
C ASP A 57 7.61 -1.60 9.08
N PHE A 58 6.54 -1.93 8.35
CA PHE A 58 5.19 -1.52 8.74
C PHE A 58 4.78 -2.07 10.12
N TYR A 59 5.00 -3.35 10.40
CA TYR A 59 4.65 -3.93 11.71
C TYR A 59 5.50 -3.37 12.85
N PHE A 60 6.77 -3.04 12.58
CA PHE A 60 7.62 -2.31 13.52
C PHE A 60 7.03 -0.93 13.83
N LEU A 61 6.68 -0.15 12.81
CA LEU A 61 6.08 1.17 12.96
C LEU A 61 4.71 1.12 13.64
N LEU A 62 3.88 0.14 13.31
CA LEU A 62 2.59 -0.08 13.96
C LEU A 62 2.74 -0.33 15.46
N LYS A 63 3.73 -1.13 15.85
CA LYS A 63 4.03 -1.41 17.26
C LYS A 63 4.57 -0.17 17.99
N LYS A 64 5.44 0.61 17.34
CA LYS A 64 6.12 1.77 17.93
C LYS A 64 5.22 3.02 17.98
N TYR A 65 4.39 3.22 16.97
CA TYR A 65 3.53 4.40 16.78
C TYR A 65 2.06 3.98 16.51
N PRO A 66 1.41 3.27 17.45
CA PRO A 66 0.09 2.67 17.22
C PRO A 66 -1.03 3.68 16.95
N ASN A 67 -0.86 4.95 17.36
CA ASN A 67 -1.83 6.01 17.09
C ASN A 67 -1.74 6.56 15.65
N HIS A 68 -0.62 6.30 14.97
CA HIS A 68 -0.36 6.80 13.62
C HIS A 68 -0.62 5.75 12.54
N PHE A 69 -0.42 4.47 12.84
CA PHE A 69 -0.60 3.40 11.86
C PHE A 69 -1.87 2.60 12.17
N ILE A 70 -2.71 2.42 11.17
CA ILE A 70 -4.03 1.78 11.33
C ILE A 70 -4.15 0.62 10.37
N LEU A 71 -4.49 -0.53 10.94
CA LEU A 71 -4.77 -1.75 10.21
C LEU A 71 -6.10 -1.67 9.45
N PRO A 72 -6.23 -2.30 8.27
CA PRO A 72 -7.45 -2.28 7.48
C PRO A 72 -8.67 -2.87 8.22
N GLU A 73 -8.45 -3.83 9.12
CA GLU A 73 -9.48 -4.40 9.97
C GLU A 73 -10.12 -3.39 10.96
N ASN A 74 -9.42 -2.29 11.25
CA ASN A 74 -9.89 -1.25 12.17
C ASN A 74 -10.57 -0.08 11.44
N LEU A 75 -10.71 -0.15 10.11
CA LEU A 75 -11.37 0.88 9.33
C LEU A 75 -12.89 0.68 9.28
N PRO A 76 -13.67 1.78 9.22
CA PRO A 76 -15.12 1.71 9.09
C PRO A 76 -15.58 1.33 7.67
N PHE A 77 -14.67 1.27 6.70
CA PHE A 77 -14.91 0.88 5.32
C PHE A 77 -13.99 -0.27 4.91
N LYS A 78 -14.32 -0.89 3.77
CA LYS A 78 -13.57 -2.02 3.21
C LYS A 78 -12.31 -1.54 2.49
N SER A 79 -11.16 -2.07 2.90
CA SER A 79 -9.84 -1.89 2.30
C SER A 79 -8.96 -3.07 2.70
N LEU A 80 -7.98 -3.42 1.86
CA LEU A 80 -6.91 -4.37 2.20
C LEU A 80 -5.60 -3.67 2.62
N ALA A 81 -5.50 -2.35 2.42
CA ALA A 81 -4.31 -1.58 2.76
C ALA A 81 -4.44 -0.94 4.14
N PRO A 82 -3.37 -0.96 4.96
CA PRO A 82 -3.27 -0.12 6.13
C PRO A 82 -3.03 1.35 5.77
N TYR A 83 -3.10 2.23 6.77
CA TYR A 83 -2.96 3.67 6.61
C TYR A 83 -1.99 4.25 7.64
N TYR A 84 -1.27 5.29 7.24
CA TYR A 84 -0.66 6.26 8.15
C TYR A 84 -1.62 7.44 8.34
N LYS A 85 -1.83 7.90 9.57
CA LYS A 85 -2.68 9.04 9.92
C LYS A 85 -1.90 10.15 10.60
N PHE A 86 -2.20 11.37 10.17
CA PHE A 86 -1.67 12.58 10.78
C PHE A 86 -2.70 13.71 10.65
N GLN A 87 -3.03 14.37 11.77
CA GLN A 87 -3.94 15.53 11.82
C GLN A 87 -5.27 15.34 11.05
N GLY A 88 -5.88 14.16 11.15
CA GLY A 88 -7.16 13.87 10.49
C GLY A 88 -7.07 13.51 9.00
N SER A 89 -5.89 13.64 8.39
CA SER A 89 -5.59 13.16 7.03
C SER A 89 -4.84 11.82 7.08
N SER A 90 -4.81 11.10 5.95
CA SER A 90 -4.20 9.77 5.88
C SER A 90 -3.55 9.45 4.55
N ILE A 91 -2.48 8.64 4.59
CA ILE A 91 -1.80 8.05 3.44
C ILE A 91 -2.00 6.54 3.46
N LYS A 92 -2.32 5.95 2.31
CA LYS A 92 -2.40 4.50 2.17
C LYS A 92 -0.99 3.91 2.18
N ILE A 93 -0.81 2.81 2.88
CA ILE A 93 0.46 2.08 2.90
C ILE A 93 0.28 0.79 2.09
N ASN A 94 1.01 0.71 0.98
CA ASN A 94 1.12 -0.49 0.17
C ASN A 94 2.18 -1.42 0.79
N ILE A 95 1.80 -2.66 1.08
CA ILE A 95 2.66 -3.59 1.82
C ILE A 95 3.41 -4.47 0.84
N ILE A 96 4.73 -4.46 0.91
CA ILE A 96 5.58 -5.33 0.10
C ILE A 96 5.89 -6.61 0.88
N VAL A 97 5.62 -7.76 0.25
CA VAL A 97 5.86 -9.10 0.82
C VAL A 97 6.71 -9.92 -0.14
N GLY A 98 7.80 -10.51 0.36
CA GLY A 98 8.55 -11.54 -0.36
C GLY A 98 7.75 -12.84 -0.37
N THR A 99 7.47 -13.38 -1.56
CA THR A 99 6.56 -14.49 -1.79
C THR A 99 7.02 -15.42 -2.92
N SER A 100 6.16 -16.36 -3.34
CA SER A 100 6.37 -17.24 -4.49
C SER A 100 5.15 -17.28 -5.40
N ASP A 101 5.33 -17.72 -6.65
CA ASP A 101 4.22 -17.92 -7.59
C ASP A 101 3.13 -18.83 -7.04
N GLU A 102 3.50 -19.89 -6.32
CA GLU A 102 2.56 -20.82 -5.70
C GLU A 102 1.62 -20.10 -4.72
N LYS A 103 2.17 -19.26 -3.83
CA LYS A 103 1.41 -18.49 -2.85
C LYS A 103 0.52 -17.44 -3.50
N ILE A 104 1.04 -16.75 -4.52
CA ILE A 104 0.24 -15.80 -5.31
C ILE A 104 -0.93 -16.55 -5.97
N ASN A 105 -0.66 -17.61 -6.72
CA ASN A 105 -1.68 -18.40 -7.42
C ASN A 105 -2.73 -18.97 -6.46
N TYR A 106 -2.36 -19.37 -5.24
CA TYR A 106 -3.30 -19.80 -4.22
C TYR A 106 -4.33 -18.71 -3.86
N TRP A 107 -3.91 -17.45 -3.72
CA TRP A 107 -4.81 -16.34 -3.43
C TRP A 107 -5.68 -15.91 -4.61
N TYR A 108 -5.21 -16.14 -5.84
CA TYR A 108 -5.99 -15.93 -7.06
C TYR A 108 -6.96 -17.07 -7.39
N LYS A 109 -6.97 -18.17 -6.61
CA LYS A 109 -8.04 -19.19 -6.70
C LYS A 109 -9.39 -18.58 -6.29
N PHE A 110 -10.44 -18.98 -7.00
CA PHE A 110 -11.82 -18.47 -6.85
C PHE A 110 -12.26 -18.20 -5.39
N ARG A 111 -12.06 -19.17 -4.50
CA ARG A 111 -12.46 -19.10 -3.08
C ARG A 111 -11.81 -17.93 -2.34
N ASN A 112 -10.51 -17.72 -2.56
CA ASN A 112 -9.71 -16.71 -1.89
C ASN A 112 -9.84 -15.36 -2.60
N TYR A 113 -9.85 -15.39 -3.94
CA TYR A 113 -9.98 -14.21 -4.76
C TYR A 113 -11.29 -13.45 -4.50
N LYS A 114 -12.44 -14.15 -4.43
CA LYS A 114 -13.73 -13.49 -4.11
C LYS A 114 -13.73 -12.82 -2.72
N ARG A 115 -13.01 -13.41 -1.75
CA ARG A 115 -12.85 -12.85 -0.39
C ARG A 115 -12.04 -11.56 -0.45
N LEU A 116 -10.92 -11.56 -1.18
CA LEU A 116 -10.09 -10.37 -1.40
C LEU A 116 -10.83 -9.28 -2.20
N ILE A 117 -11.58 -9.65 -3.24
CA ILE A 117 -12.40 -8.70 -4.02
C ILE A 117 -13.41 -7.99 -3.13
N TYR A 118 -14.14 -8.75 -2.30
CA TYR A 118 -15.16 -8.16 -1.42
C TYR A 118 -14.54 -7.23 -0.38
N TRP A 119 -13.55 -7.71 0.38
CA TRP A 119 -12.95 -6.94 1.47
C TRP A 119 -12.00 -5.83 1.01
N GLY A 120 -11.45 -5.93 -0.20
CA GLY A 120 -10.74 -4.83 -0.87
C GLY A 120 -11.64 -3.85 -1.61
N ASN A 121 -12.97 -4.02 -1.55
CA ASN A 121 -13.93 -3.16 -2.23
C ASN A 121 -13.71 -3.02 -3.75
N SER A 122 -13.15 -4.04 -4.41
CA SER A 122 -13.02 -4.00 -5.86
C SER A 122 -14.37 -4.29 -6.52
N LYS A 123 -14.93 -3.26 -7.16
CA LYS A 123 -16.20 -3.37 -7.89
C LYS A 123 -16.03 -3.79 -9.35
N LYS A 124 -14.80 -3.88 -9.84
CA LYS A 124 -14.50 -4.28 -11.22
C LYS A 124 -15.01 -5.70 -11.51
N HIS A 125 -14.97 -6.57 -10.51
CA HIS A 125 -15.41 -7.96 -10.59
C HIS A 125 -16.71 -8.18 -9.81
N TRP A 126 -17.80 -7.54 -10.25
CA TRP A 126 -19.08 -7.47 -9.52
C TRP A 126 -19.64 -8.84 -9.10
N PHE A 127 -19.51 -9.88 -9.94
CA PHE A 127 -19.98 -11.23 -9.62
C PHE A 127 -19.24 -11.81 -8.39
N TYR A 128 -17.92 -11.70 -8.39
CA TYR A 128 -17.08 -12.11 -7.27
C TYR A 128 -17.35 -11.27 -6.02
N TYR A 129 -17.55 -9.97 -6.21
CA TYR A 129 -17.92 -9.05 -5.14
C TYR A 129 -19.23 -9.46 -4.46
N PHE A 130 -20.27 -9.76 -5.24
CA PHE A 130 -21.54 -10.25 -4.71
C PHE A 130 -21.37 -11.57 -3.96
N LEU A 131 -20.64 -12.53 -4.52
CA LEU A 131 -20.40 -13.83 -3.86
C LEU A 131 -19.51 -13.75 -2.61
N GLY A 132 -18.79 -12.63 -2.42
CA GLY A 132 -17.91 -12.43 -1.29
C GLY A 132 -18.62 -11.93 -0.01
N HIS A 133 -19.90 -11.54 -0.06
CA HIS A 133 -20.58 -10.91 1.09
C HIS A 133 -20.68 -11.75 2.37
N ARG A 134 -20.61 -13.09 2.24
CA ARG A 134 -20.62 -14.03 3.38
C ARG A 134 -19.22 -14.50 3.79
N THR A 135 -18.17 -13.92 3.21
CA THR A 135 -16.80 -14.34 3.52
C THR A 135 -16.29 -13.67 4.79
N GLN A 136 -15.45 -14.39 5.53
CA GLN A 136 -14.79 -13.83 6.71
C GLN A 136 -13.89 -12.65 6.33
N ARG A 137 -13.80 -11.66 7.23
CA ARG A 137 -12.90 -10.51 7.07
C ARG A 137 -11.47 -10.95 6.83
N VAL A 138 -10.77 -10.24 5.95
CA VAL A 138 -9.34 -10.45 5.70
C VAL A 138 -8.58 -9.57 6.67
N TYR A 139 -7.82 -10.18 7.57
CA TYR A 139 -6.87 -9.47 8.42
C TYR A 139 -5.55 -9.34 7.67
N LEU A 140 -4.91 -8.17 7.75
CA LEU A 140 -3.65 -7.94 7.03
C LEU A 140 -2.55 -8.89 7.52
N HIS A 141 -2.51 -9.15 8.82
CA HIS A 141 -1.53 -10.07 9.42
C HIS A 141 -1.61 -11.47 8.82
N ASP A 142 -2.81 -12.04 8.76
CA ASP A 142 -3.04 -13.36 8.17
C ASP A 142 -2.66 -13.39 6.69
N LEU A 143 -3.06 -12.37 5.93
CA LEU A 143 -2.73 -12.27 4.50
C LEU A 143 -1.20 -12.23 4.28
N VAL A 144 -0.49 -11.43 5.06
CA VAL A 144 0.98 -11.34 4.99
C VAL A 144 1.62 -12.68 5.38
N ASN A 145 1.17 -13.32 6.46
CA ASN A 145 1.71 -14.61 6.90
C ASN A 145 1.46 -15.73 5.87
N ASP A 146 0.32 -15.71 5.19
CA ASP A 146 0.02 -16.69 4.15
C ASP A 146 0.90 -16.49 2.91
N LEU A 147 1.31 -15.25 2.62
CA LEU A 147 2.13 -14.90 1.47
C LEU A 147 3.63 -15.00 1.71
N VAL A 148 4.10 -14.73 2.93
CA VAL A 148 5.53 -14.61 3.21
C VAL A 148 6.26 -15.93 3.00
N VAL A 149 7.39 -15.87 2.29
CA VAL A 149 8.30 -17.00 2.09
C VAL A 149 9.71 -16.56 2.44
N GLU A 150 10.43 -17.35 3.23
CA GLU A 150 11.81 -17.03 3.64
C GLU A 150 12.76 -16.96 2.43
N ARG A 151 12.66 -17.96 1.53
CA ARG A 151 13.35 -18.01 0.24
C ARG A 151 12.39 -17.60 -0.88
N TYR A 152 12.00 -16.33 -0.87
CA TYR A 152 11.08 -15.79 -1.86
C TYR A 152 11.71 -15.78 -3.27
N THR A 153 10.88 -15.99 -4.28
CA THR A 153 11.25 -15.85 -5.71
C THR A 153 10.64 -14.61 -6.34
N LYS A 154 9.63 -14.01 -5.68
CA LYS A 154 8.93 -12.82 -6.13
C LYS A 154 8.65 -11.88 -4.97
N PHE A 155 8.28 -10.67 -5.32
CA PHE A 155 7.68 -9.71 -4.41
C PHE A 155 6.27 -9.40 -4.87
N ILE A 156 5.33 -9.30 -3.94
CA ILE A 156 3.99 -8.78 -4.21
C ILE A 156 3.79 -7.49 -3.43
N ILE A 157 3.34 -6.44 -4.12
CA ILE A 157 2.87 -5.21 -3.50
C ILE A 157 1.36 -5.35 -3.28
N LEU A 158 0.94 -5.39 -2.02
CA LEU A 158 -0.45 -5.39 -1.58
C LEU A 158 -0.97 -3.96 -1.51
N ASN A 159 -2.16 -3.72 -2.06
CA ASN A 159 -2.82 -2.41 -2.12
C ASN A 159 -4.20 -2.46 -1.41
N SER A 160 -5.01 -1.41 -1.51
CA SER A 160 -6.38 -1.40 -0.95
C SER A 160 -7.30 -2.37 -1.67
N GLU A 161 -7.04 -2.63 -2.96
CA GLU A 161 -7.82 -3.51 -3.83
C GLU A 161 -6.93 -4.60 -4.42
N ILE A 162 -7.45 -5.82 -4.54
CA ILE A 162 -6.71 -6.97 -5.12
C ILE A 162 -6.32 -6.75 -6.59
N ASP A 163 -7.11 -5.99 -7.35
CA ASP A 163 -6.79 -5.73 -8.77
C ASP A 163 -5.60 -4.77 -8.95
N LYS A 164 -5.21 -4.10 -7.86
CA LYS A 164 -4.02 -3.25 -7.81
C LYS A 164 -2.82 -3.99 -7.22
N PHE A 165 -2.96 -5.25 -6.82
CA PHE A 165 -1.82 -6.04 -6.41
C PHE A 165 -0.92 -6.27 -7.61
N LYS A 166 0.39 -6.13 -7.41
CA LYS A 166 1.37 -6.29 -8.48
C LYS A 166 2.54 -7.12 -8.00
N ALA A 167 2.86 -8.17 -8.75
CA ALA A 167 4.02 -8.99 -8.53
C ALA A 167 5.22 -8.47 -9.34
N PHE A 168 6.41 -8.61 -8.78
CA PHE A 168 7.69 -8.24 -9.38
C PHE A 168 8.73 -9.31 -9.06
N ASP A 169 9.62 -9.59 -10.01
CA ASP A 169 10.71 -10.57 -9.80
C ASP A 169 11.88 -9.96 -9.00
N ASN A 170 12.04 -8.64 -9.06
CA ASN A 170 13.09 -7.93 -8.34
C ASN A 170 12.56 -6.58 -7.84
N LEU A 171 12.58 -6.38 -6.53
CA LEU A 171 12.14 -5.16 -5.86
C LEU A 171 13.19 -4.83 -4.81
N ASN A 172 13.89 -3.70 -4.97
CA ASN A 172 15.06 -3.38 -4.16
C ASN A 172 15.12 -1.88 -3.83
N PHE A 173 15.14 -1.54 -2.54
CA PHE A 173 15.25 -0.14 -2.10
C PHE A 173 16.61 0.50 -2.42
N ASN A 174 17.65 -0.26 -2.69
CA ASN A 174 18.92 0.29 -3.18
C ASN A 174 18.85 0.60 -4.69
N LYS A 175 17.81 0.15 -5.39
CA LYS A 175 17.56 0.41 -6.82
C LYS A 175 16.28 1.25 -6.98
N ARG A 176 16.38 2.51 -6.57
CA ARG A 176 15.33 3.52 -6.70
C ARG A 176 15.82 4.69 -7.55
N PHE A 177 14.89 5.31 -8.27
CA PHE A 177 15.10 6.64 -8.82
C PHE A 177 14.32 7.67 -8.01
N PHE A 178 14.77 8.92 -8.10
CA PHE A 178 14.18 10.02 -7.35
C PHE A 178 13.57 11.04 -8.30
N VAL A 179 12.40 11.55 -7.92
CA VAL A 179 11.71 12.64 -8.60
C VAL A 179 11.53 13.77 -7.61
N THR A 180 11.85 15.00 -8.01
CA THR A 180 11.60 16.18 -7.20
C THR A 180 10.43 16.95 -7.79
N GLU A 181 9.36 17.09 -7.01
CA GLU A 181 8.15 17.82 -7.39
C GLU A 181 7.62 18.59 -6.18
N LYS A 182 7.13 19.83 -6.38
CA LYS A 182 6.58 20.69 -5.31
C LYS A 182 7.48 20.79 -4.07
N GLY A 183 8.80 20.79 -4.29
CA GLY A 183 9.81 20.90 -3.23
C GLY A 183 9.95 19.65 -2.35
N ILE A 184 9.51 18.48 -2.81
CA ILE A 184 9.74 17.19 -2.15
C ILE A 184 10.47 16.26 -3.11
N THR A 185 11.51 15.61 -2.61
CA THR A 185 12.19 14.53 -3.33
C THR A 185 11.60 13.18 -2.92
N ILE A 186 11.21 12.41 -3.92
CA ILE A 186 10.39 11.22 -3.73
C ILE A 186 11.01 10.02 -4.45
N PRO A 187 11.23 8.91 -3.72
CA PRO A 187 11.69 7.66 -4.31
C PRO A 187 10.57 6.90 -5.05
N PHE A 188 10.94 6.31 -6.19
CA PHE A 188 10.22 5.24 -6.88
C PHE A 188 11.14 4.06 -7.15
N PHE A 189 10.59 2.84 -7.16
CA PHE A 189 11.34 1.65 -7.56
C PHE A 189 11.67 1.64 -9.05
N GLU A 190 12.91 1.31 -9.43
CA GLU A 190 13.32 1.22 -10.84
C GLU A 190 12.42 0.31 -11.71
N PRO A 191 12.00 -0.89 -11.26
CA PRO A 191 11.06 -1.74 -12.02
C PRO A 191 9.73 -1.09 -12.43
N PHE A 192 9.34 0.04 -11.83
CA PHE A 192 8.13 0.74 -12.24
C PHE A 192 8.26 1.37 -13.63
N ARG A 193 9.49 1.71 -14.06
CA ARG A 193 9.73 2.32 -15.38
C ARG A 193 9.46 1.38 -16.56
N SER A 194 9.59 0.07 -16.33
CA SER A 194 9.37 -0.97 -17.32
C SER A 194 7.90 -1.43 -17.45
N LEU A 195 6.98 -0.77 -16.76
CA LEU A 195 5.53 -1.01 -16.82
C LEU A 195 4.80 0.06 -17.64
#